data_AF-J3JDF7-F1
#
_entry.id   AF-J3JDF7-F1
#
_cell.length_a   1.000
_cell.length_b   1.000
_cell.length_c   1.000
_cell.angle_alpha   90.00
_cell.angle_beta   90.00
_cell.angle_gamma   90.00
#
_symmetry.space_group_name_H-M   'P 1'
#
loop_
_entity.id
_entity.type
_entity.pdbx_description
1 polymer ?
#
loop_
_entity_poly.entity_id
_entity_poly.type
_entity_poly.pdbx_seq_one_letter_code
_entity_poly.pdbx_strand_id
1 'polypeptide(L)'
;MSAQMLDEHCDASLTTIYRRLEDLLEHQLLQVETAVRSDGNHYGLYEANLDHLNVTLENGDFDVELARRDDAPDRFRGIWDAMQGREK
;
A
#
# COMPACT_ATOMS: atom_id res chain seq x y z
N MET A 1 -1.30 3.41 -11.21
CA MET A 1 -0.81 2.66 -12.41
C MET A 1 -1.75 1.49 -12.67
N SER A 2 -1.93 1.04 -13.92
CA SER A 2 -2.65 -0.22 -14.20
C SER A 2 -1.73 -1.44 -14.06
N ALA A 3 -2.31 -2.64 -13.95
CA ALA A 3 -1.55 -3.89 -13.96
C ALA A 3 -0.70 -4.06 -15.25
N GLN A 4 -1.21 -3.61 -16.42
CA GLN A 4 -0.42 -3.66 -17.66
C GLN A 4 0.79 -2.72 -17.60
N MET A 5 0.63 -1.51 -17.05
CA MET A 5 1.77 -0.60 -16.89
C MET A 5 2.82 -1.15 -15.93
N LEU A 6 2.41 -1.92 -14.91
CA LEU A 6 3.33 -2.56 -13.96
C LEU A 6 4.06 -3.76 -14.58
N ASP A 7 3.40 -4.54 -15.43
CA ASP A 7 4.03 -5.62 -16.22
C ASP A 7 5.16 -5.07 -17.09
N GLU A 8 4.89 -3.98 -17.82
CA GLU A 8 5.89 -3.27 -18.64
C GLU A 8 7.01 -2.64 -17.80
N HIS A 9 6.67 -1.99 -16.67
CA HIS A 9 7.64 -1.27 -15.85
C HIS A 9 8.54 -2.19 -15.02
N CYS A 10 8.00 -3.31 -14.54
CA CYS A 10 8.71 -4.26 -13.68
C CYS A 10 9.31 -5.45 -14.44
N ASP A 11 9.11 -5.54 -15.77
CA ASP A 11 9.54 -6.67 -16.61
C ASP A 11 9.12 -8.03 -16.00
N ALA A 12 7.87 -8.11 -15.56
CA ALA A 12 7.34 -9.26 -14.83
C ALA A 12 5.94 -9.60 -15.32
N SER A 13 5.72 -10.89 -15.62
CA SER A 13 4.42 -11.40 -16.10
C SER A 13 3.22 -10.87 -15.30
N LEU A 14 2.10 -10.63 -15.99
CA LEU A 14 0.81 -10.29 -15.39
C LEU A 14 0.42 -11.18 -14.20
N THR A 15 0.64 -12.50 -14.27
CA THR A 15 0.38 -13.41 -13.14
C THR A 15 1.20 -13.04 -11.89
N THR A 16 2.47 -12.69 -12.06
CA THR A 16 3.34 -12.23 -10.97
C THR A 16 2.91 -10.87 -10.45
N ILE A 17 2.50 -9.96 -11.34
CA ILE A 17 1.99 -8.64 -10.98
C ILE A 17 0.73 -8.76 -10.14
N TYR A 18 -0.27 -9.53 -10.57
CA TYR A 18 -1.51 -9.71 -9.80
C TYR A 18 -1.26 -10.32 -8.42
N ARG A 19 -0.39 -11.33 -8.31
CA ARG A 19 -0.01 -11.88 -7.00
C ARG A 19 0.58 -10.82 -6.07
N ARG A 20 1.52 -10.00 -6.56
CA ARG A 20 2.13 -8.94 -5.74
C ARG A 20 1.13 -7.84 -5.39
N LEU A 21 0.23 -7.49 -6.30
CA LEU A 21 -0.82 -6.52 -6.05
C LEU A 21 -1.78 -7.02 -4.97
N GLU A 22 -2.14 -8.31 -5.00
CA GLU A 22 -2.95 -8.96 -3.97
C GLU A 22 -2.26 -8.89 -2.60
N ASP A 23 -1.00 -9.31 -2.51
CA ASP A 23 -0.21 -9.25 -1.26
C ASP A 23 -0.13 -7.80 -0.71
N LEU A 24 0.16 -6.82 -1.57
CA LEU A 24 0.30 -5.43 -1.16
C LEU A 24 -1.04 -4.79 -0.77
N LEU A 25 -2.15 -5.18 -1.40
CA LEU A 25 -3.50 -4.74 -1.02
C LEU A 25 -3.93 -5.36 0.31
N GLU A 26 -3.64 -6.64 0.54
CA GLU A 26 -3.91 -7.33 1.80
C GLU A 26 -3.24 -6.63 2.98
N HIS A 27 -1.99 -6.16 2.78
CA HIS A 27 -1.24 -5.39 3.77
C HIS A 27 -1.53 -3.88 3.77
N GLN A 28 -2.51 -3.42 2.99
CA GLN A 28 -2.90 -2.01 2.88
C GLN A 28 -1.74 -1.09 2.47
N LEU A 29 -0.74 -1.62 1.75
CA LEU A 29 0.37 -0.88 1.18
C LEU A 29 0.02 -0.25 -0.16
N LEU A 30 -1.04 -0.75 -0.80
CA LEU A 30 -1.67 -0.14 -1.98
C LEU A 30 -3.15 0.14 -1.69
N GLN A 31 -3.70 1.09 -2.44
CA GLN A 31 -5.13 1.23 -2.68
C GLN A 31 -5.44 0.97 -4.16
N VAL A 32 -6.68 0.59 -4.47
CA VAL A 32 -7.13 0.36 -5.84
C VAL A 32 -8.45 1.08 -6.13
N GLU A 33 -8.47 1.83 -7.22
CA GLU A 33 -9.70 2.38 -7.81
C GLU A 33 -10.06 1.57 -9.07
N THR A 34 -11.34 1.26 -9.25
CA THR A 34 -11.81 0.60 -10.47
C THR A 34 -12.17 1.65 -11.51
N ALA A 35 -11.39 1.73 -12.59
CA ALA A 35 -11.70 2.57 -13.74
C ALA A 35 -12.48 1.78 -14.80
N VAL A 36 -13.38 2.47 -15.49
CA VAL A 36 -14.20 1.91 -16.59
C VAL A 36 -13.73 2.53 -17.90
N ARG A 37 -13.33 1.71 -18.86
CA ARG A 37 -13.06 2.18 -20.23
C ARG A 37 -14.37 2.45 -20.96
N SER A 38 -14.29 3.27 -22.00
CA SER A 38 -15.42 3.59 -22.90
C SER A 38 -15.97 2.37 -23.65
N ASP A 39 -15.24 1.26 -23.70
CA ASP A 39 -15.68 -0.03 -24.24
C ASP A 39 -16.36 -0.95 -23.20
N GLY A 40 -16.46 -0.51 -21.94
CA GLY A 40 -17.04 -1.28 -20.83
C GLY A 40 -16.05 -2.18 -20.07
N ASN A 41 -14.77 -2.25 -20.48
CA ASN A 41 -13.78 -3.03 -19.76
C ASN A 41 -13.33 -2.31 -18.48
N HIS A 42 -13.46 -3.00 -17.34
CA HIS A 42 -12.96 -2.53 -16.05
C HIS A 42 -11.48 -2.85 -15.88
N TYR A 43 -10.71 -1.93 -15.32
CA TYR A 43 -9.33 -2.17 -14.93
C TYR A 43 -8.99 -1.45 -13.62
N GLY A 44 -8.13 -2.07 -12.82
CA GLY A 44 -7.67 -1.48 -11.56
C GLY A 44 -6.60 -0.42 -11.80
N LEU A 45 -6.75 0.72 -11.12
CA LEU A 45 -5.74 1.74 -10.94
C LEU A 45 -5.18 1.62 -9.52
N TYR A 46 -3.94 1.18 -9.41
CA TYR A 46 -3.26 0.95 -8.15
C TYR A 46 -2.42 2.18 -7.76
N GLU A 47 -2.51 2.57 -6.50
CA GLU A 47 -1.77 3.68 -5.91
C GLU A 47 -1.09 3.25 -4.60
N ALA A 48 0.10 3.79 -4.34
CA ALA A 48 0.81 3.59 -3.08
C ALA A 48 0.03 4.19 -1.90
N ASN A 49 -0.17 3.40 -0.84
CA ASN A 49 -0.75 3.85 0.42
C ASN A 49 0.32 4.10 1.51
N LEU A 50 1.55 4.36 1.08
CA LEU A 50 2.67 4.64 1.97
C LEU A 50 3.52 5.77 1.42
N ASP A 51 4.14 6.48 2.35
CA ASP A 51 5.14 7.50 2.05
C ASP A 51 6.54 6.91 2.14
N HIS A 52 6.78 6.00 3.10
CA HIS A 52 8.10 5.44 3.33
C HIS A 52 8.06 4.02 3.91
N LEU A 53 9.02 3.19 3.49
CA LEU A 53 9.32 1.88 4.04
C LEU A 53 10.84 1.78 4.24
N ASN A 54 11.28 1.63 5.48
CA ASN A 54 12.67 1.34 5.82
C ASN A 54 12.80 -0.10 6.27
N VAL A 55 13.78 -0.79 5.70
CA VAL A 55 14.15 -2.15 6.11
C VAL A 55 15.64 -2.12 6.45
N THR A 56 15.96 -2.34 7.70
CA THR A 56 17.34 -2.46 8.19
C THR A 56 17.63 -3.92 8.44
N LEU A 57 18.74 -4.41 7.87
CA LEU A 57 19.28 -5.74 8.16
C LEU A 57 20.59 -5.56 8.92
N GLU A 58 20.57 -5.83 10.23
CA GLU A 58 21.74 -5.72 11.08
C GLU A 58 21.86 -6.97 11.97
N ASN A 59 23.06 -7.56 12.03
CA ASN A 59 23.35 -8.76 12.83
C ASN A 59 22.44 -9.98 12.54
N GLY A 60 21.82 -10.02 11.36
CA GLY A 60 20.88 -11.08 10.96
C GLY A 60 19.43 -10.83 11.36
N ASP A 61 19.15 -9.72 12.03
CA ASP A 61 17.81 -9.28 12.39
C ASP A 61 17.29 -8.23 11.40
N PHE A 62 15.97 -8.26 11.17
CA PHE A 62 15.28 -7.25 10.38
C PHE A 62 14.54 -6.28 11.29
N ASP A 63 14.77 -4.99 11.10
CA ASP A 63 13.94 -3.92 11.64
C ASP A 63 13.20 -3.23 10.50
N VAL A 64 11.89 -3.06 10.65
CA VAL A 64 11.00 -2.57 9.59
C VAL A 64 10.18 -1.39 10.11
N GLU A 65 10.42 -0.21 9.55
CA GLU A 65 9.62 0.99 9.81
C GLU A 65 8.76 1.31 8.61
N LEU A 66 7.47 1.53 8.84
CA LEU A 66 6.49 1.84 7.80
C LEU A 66 5.74 3.13 8.15
N ALA A 67 5.70 4.07 7.22
CA ALA A 67 4.89 5.29 7.30
C ALA A 67 3.80 5.24 6.22
N ARG A 68 2.54 5.00 6.62
CA ARG A 68 1.39 4.99 5.70
C ARG A 68 0.77 6.37 5.51
N ARG A 69 0.16 6.60 4.35
CA ARG A 69 -0.55 7.86 4.05
C ARG A 69 -1.81 8.00 4.89
N ASP A 70 -2.57 6.91 5.01
CA ASP A 70 -3.79 6.84 5.82
C ASP A 70 -3.52 6.89 7.33
N ASP A 71 -2.26 6.85 7.78
CA ASP A 71 -1.96 7.00 9.20
C ASP A 71 -2.25 8.43 9.67
N ALA A 72 -2.43 9.47 8.83
CA ALA A 72 -2.63 10.82 9.37
C ALA A 72 -3.91 10.98 10.24
N PRO A 73 -5.12 10.57 9.82
CA PRO A 73 -6.31 10.63 10.67
C PRO A 73 -6.25 9.66 11.86
N ASP A 74 -5.76 8.43 11.66
CA ASP A 74 -5.71 7.42 12.73
C ASP A 74 -4.58 7.69 13.73
N ARG A 75 -3.42 8.21 13.30
CA ARG A 75 -2.36 8.75 14.16
C ARG A 75 -2.83 10.01 14.88
N PHE A 76 -3.56 10.90 14.22
CA PHE A 76 -4.15 12.07 14.89
C PHE A 76 -5.14 11.60 15.97
N ARG A 77 -5.96 10.59 15.69
CA ARG A 77 -6.86 9.98 16.66
C ARG A 77 -6.10 9.34 17.82
N GLY A 78 -5.02 8.61 17.55
CA GLY A 78 -4.14 8.05 18.58
C GLY A 78 -3.49 9.11 19.46
N ILE A 79 -2.99 10.21 18.88
CA ILE A 79 -2.43 11.35 19.62
C ILE A 79 -3.52 12.04 20.45
N TRP A 80 -4.71 12.23 19.87
CA TRP A 80 -5.85 12.85 20.53
C TRP A 80 -6.38 12.02 21.70
N ASP A 81 -6.48 10.70 21.55
CA ASP A 81 -6.92 9.77 22.59
C ASP A 81 -5.88 9.68 23.73
N ALA A 82 -4.58 9.72 23.39
CA ALA A 82 -3.49 9.81 24.36
C ALA A 82 -3.51 11.13 25.16
N MET A 83 -3.83 12.25 24.51
CA MET A 83 -3.99 13.55 25.20
C MET A 83 -5.23 13.61 26.10
N GLN A 84 -6.29 12.87 25.77
CA GLN A 84 -7.54 12.81 26.53
C GLN A 84 -7.49 11.79 27.69
N GLY A 85 -6.36 11.09 27.89
CA GLY A 85 -6.19 10.13 28.99
C GLY A 85 -7.13 8.93 28.91
N ARG A 86 -7.62 8.58 27.71
CA ARG A 86 -8.49 7.41 27.49
C ARG A 86 -7.62 6.24 27.06
N GLU A 87 -6.88 5.68 28.02
CA GLU A 87 -6.23 4.39 27.82
C GLU A 87 -7.31 3.30 27.75
N LYS A 88 -7.16 2.36 26.80
CA LYS A 88 -8.02 1.19 26.69
C LYS A 88 -7.33 -0.02 27.33
#